data_AF-K5B9R4-F1
#
_entry.id   AF-K5B9R4-F1
#
_cell.length_a   1.000
_cell.length_b   1.000
_cell.length_c   1.000
_cell.angle_alpha   90.00
_cell.angle_beta   90.00
_cell.angle_gamma   90.00
#
_symmetry.space_group_name_H-M   'P 1'
#
loop_
_entity.id
_entity.type
_entity.pdbx_description
1 polymer ?
#
loop_
_entity_poly.entity_id
_entity_poly.type
_entity_poly.pdbx_seq_one_letter_code
_entity_poly.pdbx_strand_id
1 'polypeptide(L)'
;MVRESGGKIGEIAGSIPDAPTPYKPAGGDPLSSAIAAKVAEVVDPIIPQVPKVKNSLSGYAEKVKAAANHYENTDSQLASKITEQTSKLDQLANQTYQA
;
A
#
# COMPACT_ATOMS: atom_id res chain seq x y z
N MET A 1 5.06 13.33 0.69
CA MET A 1 3.92 13.09 -0.23
C MET A 1 3.73 11.61 -0.63
N VAL A 2 4.61 10.97 -1.42
CA VAL A 2 4.37 9.57 -1.90
C VAL A 2 4.40 8.54 -0.78
N ARG A 3 5.39 8.61 0.12
CA ARG A 3 5.47 7.72 1.30
C ARG A 3 4.25 7.87 2.22
N GLU A 4 3.78 9.10 2.41
CA GLU A 4 2.58 9.41 3.22
C GLU A 4 1.32 8.85 2.57
N SER A 5 1.18 8.95 1.23
CA SER A 5 0.10 8.31 0.50
C SER A 5 0.11 6.79 0.69
N GLY A 6 1.30 6.16 0.64
CA GLY A 6 1.44 4.74 0.97
C GLY A 6 1.03 4.41 2.41
N GLY A 7 1.33 5.28 3.37
CA GLY A 7 0.87 5.19 4.76
C GLY A 7 -0.67 5.22 4.86
N LYS A 8 -1.30 6.24 4.26
CA LYS A 8 -2.76 6.40 4.24
C LYS A 8 -3.49 5.22 3.61
N ILE A 9 -2.96 4.65 2.53
CA ILE A 9 -3.53 3.44 1.91
C ILE A 9 -3.46 2.26 2.88
N GLY A 10 -2.36 2.12 3.62
CA GLY A 10 -2.21 1.10 4.65
C GLY A 10 -3.23 1.24 5.79
N GLU A 11 -3.48 2.48 6.25
CA GLU A 11 -4.51 2.78 7.25
C GLU A 11 -5.92 2.42 6.76
N ILE A 12 -6.23 2.75 5.50
CA ILE A 12 -7.50 2.38 4.86
C ILE A 12 -7.64 0.85 4.79
N ALA A 13 -6.57 0.14 4.40
CA ALA A 13 -6.57 -1.32 4.37
C ALA A 13 -6.79 -1.94 5.76
N GLY A 14 -6.16 -1.37 6.79
CA GLY A 14 -6.33 -1.78 8.19
C GLY A 14 -7.72 -1.51 8.74
N SER A 15 -8.41 -0.49 8.22
CA SER A 15 -9.78 -0.12 8.59
C SER A 15 -10.84 -1.01 7.94
N ILE A 16 -10.47 -1.88 6.99
CA ILE A 16 -11.40 -2.84 6.40
C ILE A 16 -11.76 -3.90 7.46
N PRO A 17 -13.06 -4.01 7.82
CA PRO A 17 -13.53 -5.03 8.75
C PRO A 17 -13.21 -6.44 8.26
N ASP A 18 -13.18 -7.40 9.18
CA ASP A 18 -13.05 -8.79 8.79
C ASP A 18 -14.31 -9.31 8.09
N ALA A 19 -14.18 -10.42 7.38
CA ALA A 19 -15.30 -11.01 6.66
C ALA A 19 -16.44 -11.34 7.64
N PRO A 20 -17.70 -11.04 7.28
CA PRO A 20 -18.84 -11.37 8.13
C PRO A 20 -18.98 -12.89 8.28
N THR A 21 -19.43 -13.33 9.45
CA THR A 21 -19.84 -14.73 9.64
C THR A 21 -21.16 -14.99 8.91
N PRO A 22 -21.32 -16.12 8.20
CA PRO A 22 -22.61 -16.50 7.62
C PRO A 22 -23.70 -16.53 8.71
N TYR A 23 -24.83 -15.89 8.43
CA TYR A 23 -25.99 -15.94 9.32
C TYR A 23 -26.95 -17.04 8.89
N LYS A 24 -27.39 -17.86 9.84
CA LYS A 24 -28.41 -18.89 9.63
C LYS A 24 -29.48 -18.77 10.74
N PRO A 25 -30.75 -18.49 10.40
CA PRO A 25 -31.83 -18.49 11.37
C PRO A 25 -32.07 -19.91 11.92
N ALA A 26 -32.50 -20.01 13.18
CA ALA A 26 -32.70 -21.29 13.88
C ALA A 26 -33.99 -22.03 13.45
N GLY A 27 -34.96 -21.32 12.86
CA GLY A 27 -36.24 -21.88 12.42
C GLY A 27 -36.13 -22.64 11.10
N GLY A 28 -36.88 -23.74 10.98
CA GLY A 28 -37.05 -24.50 9.72
C GLY A 28 -38.32 -24.14 8.95
N ASP A 29 -39.05 -23.11 9.38
CA ASP A 29 -40.25 -22.66 8.70
C ASP A 29 -39.93 -22.00 7.34
N PRO A 30 -40.91 -21.91 6.43
CA PRO A 30 -40.69 -21.36 5.09
C PRO A 30 -40.12 -19.93 5.09
N LEU A 31 -40.49 -19.10 6.07
CA LEU A 31 -40.00 -17.73 6.17
C LEU A 31 -38.54 -17.71 6.64
N SER A 32 -38.17 -18.48 7.66
CA SER A 32 -36.77 -18.63 8.09
C SER A 32 -35.89 -19.16 6.97
N SER A 33 -36.39 -20.13 6.18
CA SER A 33 -35.66 -20.65 5.01
C SER A 33 -35.48 -19.61 3.92
N ALA A 34 -36.51 -18.78 3.64
CA ALA A 34 -36.42 -17.67 2.70
C ALA A 34 -35.42 -16.59 3.17
N ILE A 35 -35.39 -16.28 4.47
CA ILE A 35 -34.42 -15.35 5.07
C ILE A 35 -32.99 -15.92 4.93
N ALA A 36 -32.79 -17.19 5.24
CA ALA A 36 -31.48 -17.85 5.10
C ALA A 36 -30.98 -17.79 3.66
N ALA A 37 -31.86 -18.07 2.68
CA ALA A 37 -31.53 -18.00 1.27
C ALA A 37 -31.15 -16.57 0.85
N LYS A 38 -31.90 -15.55 1.30
CA LYS A 38 -31.60 -14.16 0.95
C LYS A 38 -30.31 -13.65 1.58
N VAL A 39 -30.03 -14.08 2.81
CA VAL A 39 -28.77 -13.76 3.50
C VAL A 39 -27.59 -14.40 2.77
N ALA A 40 -27.68 -15.69 2.40
CA ALA A 40 -26.65 -16.37 1.64
C ALA A 40 -26.35 -15.65 0.30
N GLU A 41 -27.40 -15.28 -0.45
CA GLU A 41 -27.27 -14.55 -1.72
C GLU A 41 -26.43 -13.26 -1.58
N VAL A 42 -26.57 -12.54 -0.47
CA VAL A 42 -25.91 -11.25 -0.25
C VAL A 42 -24.54 -11.40 0.42
N VAL A 43 -24.44 -12.27 1.43
CA VAL A 43 -23.25 -12.37 2.30
C VAL A 43 -22.18 -13.30 1.71
N ASP A 44 -22.58 -14.43 1.11
CA ASP A 44 -21.65 -15.41 0.54
C ASP A 44 -20.68 -14.81 -0.50
N PRO A 45 -21.08 -13.91 -1.42
CA PRO A 45 -20.13 -13.30 -2.34
C PRO A 45 -19.18 -12.32 -1.66
N ILE A 46 -19.53 -11.75 -0.51
CA ILE A 46 -18.72 -10.75 0.21
C ILE A 46 -17.59 -11.44 1.00
N ILE A 47 -17.89 -12.58 1.64
CA ILE A 47 -16.94 -13.35 2.46
C ILE A 47 -15.57 -13.56 1.79
N PRO A 48 -15.48 -14.06 0.54
CA PRO A 48 -14.19 -14.25 -0.11
C PRO A 48 -13.58 -12.95 -0.67
N GLN A 49 -14.35 -11.88 -0.82
CA GLN A 49 -13.88 -10.64 -1.44
C GLN A 49 -13.24 -9.69 -0.42
N VAL A 50 -13.80 -9.61 0.79
CA VAL A 50 -13.23 -8.78 1.89
C VAL A 50 -11.74 -9.05 2.13
N PRO A 51 -11.29 -10.31 2.36
CA PRO A 51 -9.87 -10.58 2.58
C PRO A 51 -9.02 -10.31 1.34
N LYS A 52 -9.57 -10.50 0.12
CA LYS A 52 -8.85 -10.18 -1.13
C LYS A 52 -8.58 -8.69 -1.26
N VAL A 53 -9.59 -7.86 -1.01
CA VAL A 53 -9.47 -6.40 -1.08
C VAL A 53 -8.52 -5.90 0.02
N LYS A 54 -8.67 -6.39 1.25
CA LYS A 54 -7.77 -6.06 2.37
C LYS A 54 -6.30 -6.38 2.04
N ASN A 55 -6.03 -7.59 1.55
CA ASN A 55 -4.68 -8.01 1.17
C ASN A 55 -4.14 -7.22 -0.02
N SER A 56 -4.98 -6.94 -1.02
CA SER A 56 -4.58 -6.17 -2.20
C SER A 56 -4.19 -4.73 -1.83
N LEU A 57 -4.99 -4.06 -1.00
CA LEU A 57 -4.71 -2.70 -0.56
C LEU A 57 -3.48 -2.62 0.34
N SER A 58 -3.32 -3.55 1.28
CA SER A 58 -2.09 -3.65 2.09
C SER A 58 -0.86 -3.86 1.21
N GLY A 59 -0.93 -4.77 0.23
CA GLY A 59 0.17 -5.00 -0.70
C GLY A 59 0.47 -3.79 -1.59
N TYR A 60 -0.54 -3.03 -1.98
CA TYR A 60 -0.37 -1.78 -2.73
C TYR A 60 0.29 -0.69 -1.87
N ALA A 61 -0.13 -0.52 -0.62
CA ALA A 61 0.48 0.40 0.33
C ALA A 61 1.99 0.14 0.48
N GLU A 62 2.38 -1.13 0.66
CA GLU A 62 3.78 -1.51 0.80
C GLU A 62 4.60 -1.25 -0.48
N LYS A 63 4.03 -1.53 -1.67
CA LYS A 63 4.69 -1.20 -2.94
C LYS A 63 4.91 0.31 -3.11
N VAL A 64 3.93 1.13 -2.73
CA VAL A 64 4.06 2.60 -2.80
C VAL A 64 5.14 3.10 -1.85
N LYS A 65 5.20 2.58 -0.62
CA LYS A 65 6.28 2.92 0.33
C LYS A 65 7.65 2.48 -0.19
N ALA A 66 7.75 1.27 -0.73
CA ALA A 66 8.99 0.75 -1.31
C ALA A 66 9.48 1.63 -2.47
N ALA A 67 8.58 2.05 -3.36
CA ALA A 67 8.91 2.96 -4.46
C ALA A 67 9.39 4.33 -3.94
N ALA A 68 8.73 4.89 -2.92
CA ALA A 68 9.15 6.15 -2.31
C ALA A 68 10.58 6.04 -1.73
N ASN A 69 10.85 4.97 -0.98
CA ASN A 69 12.18 4.72 -0.42
C ASN A 69 13.24 4.54 -1.52
N HIS A 70 12.90 3.85 -2.61
CA HIS A 70 13.81 3.66 -3.73
C HIS A 70 14.19 5.00 -4.38
N TYR A 71 13.21 5.89 -4.61
CA TYR A 71 13.48 7.22 -5.17
C TYR A 71 14.30 8.08 -4.21
N GLU A 72 13.98 8.10 -2.92
CA GLU A 72 14.72 8.86 -1.91
C GLU A 72 16.19 8.41 -1.83
N ASN A 73 16.43 7.10 -1.83
CA ASN A 73 17.80 6.54 -1.85
C ASN A 73 18.56 6.89 -3.13
N THR A 74 17.89 6.79 -4.29
CA THR A 74 18.50 7.09 -5.58
C THR A 74 18.86 8.57 -5.68
N ASP A 75 17.98 9.46 -5.23
CA ASP A 75 18.18 10.90 -5.23
C ASP A 75 19.35 11.30 -4.31
N SER A 76 19.42 10.73 -3.11
CA SER A 76 20.53 10.93 -2.18
C SER A 76 21.88 10.48 -2.74
N GLN A 77 21.93 9.31 -3.40
CA GLN A 77 23.13 8.82 -4.07
C GLN A 77 23.56 9.73 -5.22
N LEU A 78 22.61 10.19 -6.03
CA LEU A 78 22.87 11.09 -7.14
C LEU A 78 23.40 12.44 -6.66
N ALA A 79 22.78 13.04 -5.63
CA ALA A 79 23.23 14.29 -5.03
C ALA A 79 24.66 14.18 -4.48
N SER A 80 24.99 13.06 -3.83
CA SER A 80 26.35 12.78 -3.33
C SER A 80 27.36 12.73 -4.47
N LYS A 81 27.01 12.03 -5.56
CA LYS A 81 27.87 11.92 -6.74
C LYS A 81 28.09 13.26 -7.44
N ILE A 82 27.04 14.07 -7.59
CA ILE A 82 27.12 15.43 -8.16
C ILE A 82 28.02 16.31 -7.31
N THR A 83 27.88 16.25 -5.98
CA THR A 83 28.70 17.03 -5.05
C THR A 83 30.18 16.64 -5.15
N GLU A 84 30.48 15.34 -5.23
CA GLU A 84 31.84 14.84 -5.41
C GLU A 84 32.43 15.30 -6.75
N GLN A 85 31.67 15.19 -7.84
CA GLN A 85 32.11 15.62 -9.16
C GLN A 85 32.37 17.13 -9.22
N THR A 86 31.49 17.93 -8.63
CA THR A 86 31.64 19.39 -8.56
C THR A 86 32.90 19.77 -7.76
N SER A 87 33.10 19.13 -6.61
CA SER A 87 34.30 19.35 -5.78
C SER A 87 35.60 19.01 -6.50
N LYS A 88 35.61 17.92 -7.29
CA LYS A 88 36.76 17.55 -8.13
C LYS A 88 37.03 18.59 -9.23
N LEU A 89 35.99 19.11 -9.86
CA LEU A 89 36.12 20.16 -10.88
C LEU A 89 36.68 21.44 -10.28
N ASP A 90 36.22 21.86 -9.09
CA ASP A 90 36.74 23.05 -8.40
C ASP A 90 38.23 22.89 -8.02
N GLN A 91 38.63 21.70 -7.58
CA GLN A 91 40.05 21.40 -7.28
C GLN A 91 40.93 21.48 -8.54
N LEU A 92 40.47 20.92 -9.66
CA LEU A 92 41.19 20.98 -10.93
C LEU A 92 41.31 22.40 -11.46
N ALA A 93 40.25 23.20 -11.34
CA ALA A 93 40.27 24.61 -11.72
C ALA A 93 41.31 25.38 -10.89
N ASN A 94 41.31 25.22 -9.56
CA ASN A 94 42.27 25.87 -8.68
C ASN A 94 43.73 25.45 -8.95
N GLN A 95 43.97 24.19 -9.32
CA GLN A 95 45.31 23.73 -9.70
C GLN A 95 45.79 24.38 -11.01
N THR A 96 44.88 24.60 -11.96
CA THR A 96 45.21 25.23 -13.25
C THR A 96 45.56 26.70 -13.12
N TYR A 97 44.99 27.42 -12.14
CA TYR A 97 45.30 28.83 -11.89
C TYR A 97 46.55 29.05 -11.02
N GLN A 98 47.13 27.99 -10.44
CA GLN A 98 48.30 28.03 -9.56
C GLN A 98 49.59 27.56 -10.26
N ALA A 99 49.51 27.16 -11.53
CA ALA A 99 50.63 26.72 -12.38
C ALA A 99 50.95 27.78 -13.45
#